data_AF-A0A3N5PMU4-F1
#
_entry.id   AF-A0A3N5PMU4-F1
#
_cell.length_a   1.000
_cell.length_b   1.000
_cell.length_c   1.000
_cell.angle_alpha   90.00
_cell.angle_beta   90.00
_cell.angle_gamma   90.00
#
_symmetry.space_group_name_H-M   'P 1'
#
loop_
_entity.id
_entity.type
_entity.pdbx_description
1 polymer ?
#
loop_
_entity_poly.entity_id
_entity_poly.type
_entity_poly.pdbx_seq_one_letter_code
_entity_poly.pdbx_strand_id
1 'polypeptide(L)' 'MNAEVIVLGGRIYCDIIFSELPSLPQLGAEIFARRLSVNIGGSANTAIALKRLGLSAYLIADLGTDF' A
#
# COMPACT_ATOMS: atom_id res chain seq x y z
N MET A 1 -20.33 -14.22 22.04
CA MET A 1 -20.03 -13.73 20.67
C MET A 1 -18.90 -14.58 20.13
N ASN A 2 -19.11 -15.32 19.04
CA ASN A 2 -18.00 -15.91 18.30
C ASN A 2 -17.26 -14.74 17.62
N ALA A 3 -16.13 -14.31 18.18
CA ALA A 3 -15.27 -13.36 17.50
C ALA A 3 -14.49 -14.13 16.43
N GLU A 4 -15.00 -14.16 15.20
CA GLU A 4 -14.22 -14.66 14.07
C GLU A 4 -13.10 -13.66 13.76
N VAL A 5 -11.86 -14.13 13.86
CA VAL A 5 -10.67 -13.35 13.55
C VAL A 5 -10.25 -13.67 12.13
N ILE A 6 -10.10 -12.64 11.29
CA ILE A 6 -9.57 -12.78 9.93
C ILE A 6 -8.06 -12.55 9.98
N VAL A 7 -7.29 -13.55 9.55
CA VAL A 7 -5.84 -13.44 9.43
C VAL A 7 -5.46 -13.48 7.95
N LEU A 8 -4.82 -12.43 7.48
CA LEU A 8 -4.35 -12.30 6.10
C LEU A 8 -2.85 -12.59 6.06
N GLY A 9 -2.44 -13.58 5.29
CA GLY A 9 -1.05 -13.78 4.90
C GLY A 9 -0.79 -13.10 3.55
N GLY A 10 0.33 -12.39 3.42
CA GLY A 10 0.73 -11.87 2.11
C GLY A 10 1.87 -10.85 2.17
N ARG A 11 2.05 -10.13 1.06
CA ARG A 11 3.12 -9.14 0.93
C ARG A 11 2.59 -7.75 1.21
N ILE A 12 3.43 -6.94 1.85
CA ILE A 12 3.26 -5.49 1.94
C ILE A 12 4.19 -4.82 0.95
N TYR A 13 3.77 -3.66 0.45
CA TYR A 13 4.55 -2.86 -0.48
C TYR A 13 4.66 -1.41 0.03
N CYS A 14 5.76 -0.77 -0.34
CA CYS A 14 5.95 0.68 -0.22
C CYS A 14 5.58 1.29 -1.58
N ASP A 15 4.37 1.84 -1.68
CA ASP A 15 3.87 2.46 -2.90
C ASP A 15 4.44 3.88 -2.99
N ILE A 16 5.39 4.08 -3.90
CA ILE A 16 6.00 5.39 -4.20
C ILE A 16 5.21 6.02 -5.35
N ILE A 17 4.38 7.00 -5.02
CA ILE A 17 3.42 7.60 -5.96
C ILE A 17 3.89 8.99 -6.37
N PHE A 18 4.24 9.12 -7.65
CA PHE A 18 4.44 10.40 -8.33
C PHE A 18 3.11 10.88 -8.90
N SER A 19 2.66 12.06 -8.49
CA SER A 19 1.37 12.62 -8.89
C SER A 19 1.56 14.01 -9.49
N GLU A 20 0.54 14.45 -10.24
CA GLU A 20 0.57 15.70 -11.00
C GLU A 20 1.75 15.79 -11.99
N LEU A 21 1.97 14.70 -12.72
CA LEU A 21 2.87 14.73 -13.86
C LEU A 21 2.25 15.59 -14.99
N PRO A 22 3.06 16.38 -15.70
CA PRO A 22 2.57 17.19 -16.83
C PRO A 22 2.09 16.32 -18.01
N SER A 23 2.61 15.10 -18.12
CA SER A 23 2.23 14.09 -19.10
C SER A 23 2.69 12.70 -18.61
N LEU A 24 2.28 11.63 -19.28
CA LEU A 24 2.90 10.33 -19.05
C LEU A 24 4.41 10.39 -19.43
N PRO A 25 5.29 9.70 -18.69
CA PRO A 25 6.69 9.59 -19.05
C PRO A 25 6.86 8.98 -20.44
N GLN A 26 7.84 9.48 -21.19
CA GLN A 26 8.25 8.94 -22.48
C GLN A 26 9.69 8.46 -22.41
N LEU A 27 10.01 7.44 -23.22
CA LEU A 27 11.35 6.87 -23.26
C LEU A 27 12.38 7.96 -23.62
N GLY A 28 13.42 8.10 -22.80
CA GLY A 28 14.50 9.07 -22.99
C GLY A 28 14.17 10.51 -22.56
N ALA A 29 12.95 10.79 -22.08
CA ALA A 29 12.58 12.11 -21.57
C ALA A 29 12.74 12.18 -20.04
N GLU A 30 13.18 13.35 -19.55
CA GLU A 30 13.13 13.69 -18.14
C GLU A 30 11.93 14.60 -17.88
N ILE A 31 11.09 14.23 -16.91
CA ILE A 31 9.94 15.02 -16.47
C ILE A 31 9.85 15.02 -14.94
N PHE A 32 9.36 16.11 -14.37
CA PHE A 32 9.23 16.27 -12.92
C PHE A 32 7.76 16.21 -12.48
N ALA A 33 7.48 15.38 -11.47
CA ALA A 33 6.20 15.38 -10.78
C ALA A 33 6.13 16.59 -9.84
N ARG A 34 4.95 17.20 -9.69
CA ARG A 34 4.76 18.26 -8.67
C ARG A 34 4.58 17.70 -7.26
N ARG A 35 4.25 16.41 -7.13
CA ARG A 35 4.03 15.79 -5.83
C ARG A 35 4.53 14.34 -5.77
N LEU A 36 5.15 14.02 -4.64
CA LEU A 36 5.55 12.67 -4.24
C LEU A 36 4.79 12.31 -2.96
N SER A 37 4.29 11.08 -2.89
CA SER A 37 3.78 10.50 -1.64
C SER A 37 4.18 9.04 -1.52
N VAL A 38 4.48 8.63 -0.29
CA VAL A 38 4.75 7.23 0.05
C VAL A 38 3.55 6.69 0.80
N ASN A 39 3.01 5.56 0.36
CA ASN A 39 1.88 4.89 0.99
C ASN A 39 2.15 3.40 1.16
N ILE A 40 1.32 2.75 1.98
CA ILE A 40 1.35 1.29 2.12
C ILE A 40 0.47 0.64 1.04
N GLY A 41 0.97 -0.44 0.46
CA GLY A 41 0.28 -1.24 -0.55
C GLY A 41 0.20 -2.74 -0.21
N GLY A 42 -0.30 -3.52 -1.16
CA GLY A 42 -0.39 -4.98 -1.04
C GLY A 42 -1.50 -5.47 -0.11
N SER A 43 -1.25 -6.57 0.58
CA SER A 43 -2.21 -7.23 1.49
C SER A 43 -2.64 -6.33 2.66
N ALA A 44 -1.86 -5.28 2.96
CA ALA A 44 -2.25 -4.25 3.92
C ALA A 44 -3.56 -3.54 3.53
N ASN A 45 -3.83 -3.35 2.24
CA ASN A 45 -5.05 -2.69 1.77
C ASN A 45 -6.30 -3.44 2.26
N THR A 46 -6.32 -4.76 2.10
CA THR A 46 -7.43 -5.61 2.56
C THR A 46 -7.53 -5.61 4.08
N ALA A 47 -6.41 -5.74 4.80
CA ALA A 47 -6.42 -5.74 6.26
C ALA A 47 -6.99 -4.42 6.83
N ILE A 48 -6.56 -3.29 6.27
CA ILE A 48 -7.04 -1.95 6.65
C ILE A 48 -8.53 -1.79 6.30
N ALA A 49 -8.96 -2.26 5.12
CA ALA A 49 -10.36 -2.21 4.71
C ALA A 49 -11.26 -3.02 5.66
N LEU A 50 -10.89 -4.26 6.01
CA LEU A 50 -11.62 -5.08 6.97
C LEU A 50 -11.71 -4.41 8.34
N LYS A 51 -10.61 -3.81 8.80
CA LYS A 51 -10.61 -3.07 10.07
C LYS A 51 -11.54 -1.86 10.03
N ARG A 52 -11.58 -1.12 8.92
CA ARG A 52 -12.51 0.02 8.71
C ARG A 52 -13.98 -0.42 8.68
N LEU A 53 -14.27 -1.65 8.27
CA LEU A 53 -15.61 -2.25 8.31
C LEU A 53 -16.01 -2.79 9.70
N GLY A 54 -15.15 -2.63 10.72
CA GLY A 54 -15.43 -3.08 12.08
C GLY A 54 -15.05 -4.53 12.38
N LEU A 55 -14.38 -5.22 11.45
CA LEU A 55 -13.96 -6.60 11.64
C LEU A 55 -12.64 -6.71 12.43
N SER A 56 -12.45 -7.82 13.13
CA SER A 56 -11.18 -8.17 13.75
C SER A 56 -10.24 -8.78 12.70
N ALA A 57 -9.29 -7.99 12.20
CA ALA A 57 -8.38 -8.39 11.14
C ALA A 57 -6.90 -8.20 11.56
N TYR A 58 -6.07 -9.19 11.23
CA TYR A 58 -4.63 -9.19 11.44
C TYR A 58 -3.91 -9.49 10.12
N LEU A 59 -2.74 -8.89 9.93
CA LEU A 59 -1.88 -9.10 8.77
C LEU A 59 -0.58 -9.77 9.23
N ILE A 60 -0.19 -10.84 8.54
CA ILE A 60 1.10 -11.50 8.66
C ILE A 60 1.83 -11.30 7.33
N ALA A 61 2.95 -10.60 7.38
CA ALA A 61 3.77 -10.28 6.22
C ALA A 61 5.23 -10.10 6.66
N ASP A 62 6.16 -10.38 5.75
CA ASP A 62 7.56 -10.01 5.91
C ASP A 62 7.74 -8.52 5.61
N LEU A 63 8.61 -7.86 6.36
CA LEU A 63 9.01 -6.47 6.14
C LEU A 63 10.53 -6.41 5.90
N GLY A 64 10.94 -5.63 4.88
CA GLY A 64 12.34 -5.36 4.62
C GLY A 64 13.00 -4.53 5.74
N THR A 65 14.32 -4.47 5.73
CA THR A 65 15.11 -3.63 6.66
C THR A 65 15.72 -2.41 5.95
N ASP A 66 15.14 -2.04 4.82
CA ASP A 66 15.45 -0.82 4.08
C ASP A 66 14.96 0.43 4.83
N PHE A 67 15.66 1.55 4.61
CA PHE A 67 15.45 2.83 5.31
C PHE A 67 14.46 3.74 4.58
#